data_AF-A0A9X4MZQ6-F1
#
_entry.id   AF-A0A9X4MZQ6-F1
#
_cell.length_a   1.000
_cell.length_b   1.000
_cell.length_c   1.000
_cell.angle_alpha   90.00
_cell.angle_beta   90.00
_cell.angle_gamma   90.00
#
_symmetry.space_group_name_H-M   'P 1'
#
loop_
_entity.id
_entity.type
_entity.pdbx_description
1 polymer ?
#
loop_
_entity_poly.entity_id
_entity_poly.type
_entity_poly.pdbx_seq_one_letter_code
_entity_poly.pdbx_strand_id
1 'polypeptide(L)'
;MKRALIILIIILTCELSFSQTYLTSEVIEKAEFHLKEAVGDSLFKYFELGPNSDYKYQTKTGKYKWKDISKGKKTKGKFIDGKHINFALNHPDFQYSYTRKTVYVELDSNLNLIREVYIDQIPKYLLRNEPSDWLSENKIDSIVKKQNLKTPVEPFSKRLEFDTKTKEYYWIIFNTLYKEKCFSDEEILHINPVSGIILKHYEERQRIMHCSE
;
A
#
# COMPACT_ATOMS: atom_id res chain seq x y z
N MET A 1 -45.65 -13.14 38.19
CA MET A 1 -44.24 -13.60 38.29
C MET A 1 -43.73 -14.33 37.06
N LYS A 2 -44.41 -15.37 36.53
CA LYS A 2 -43.93 -16.12 35.33
C LYS A 2 -43.66 -15.26 34.09
N ARG A 3 -44.51 -14.27 33.79
CA ARG A 3 -44.32 -13.36 32.63
C ARG A 3 -43.09 -12.43 32.77
N ALA A 4 -42.83 -11.91 33.97
CA ALA A 4 -41.67 -11.05 34.23
C ALA A 4 -40.35 -11.85 34.15
N LEU A 5 -40.37 -13.11 34.59
CA LEU A 5 -39.22 -14.02 34.48
C LEU A 5 -38.89 -14.34 33.01
N ILE A 6 -39.90 -14.55 32.16
CA ILE A 6 -39.72 -14.78 30.72
C ILE A 6 -39.13 -13.54 30.03
N ILE A 7 -39.62 -12.34 30.35
CA ILE A 7 -39.08 -11.09 29.80
C ILE A 7 -37.62 -10.89 30.22
N LEU A 8 -37.29 -11.17 31.50
CA LEU A 8 -35.93 -11.09 32.01
C LEU A 8 -34.98 -12.08 31.30
N ILE A 9 -35.44 -13.32 31.07
CA ILE A 9 -34.66 -14.34 30.34
C ILE A 9 -34.42 -13.91 28.89
N ILE A 10 -35.42 -13.36 28.21
CA ILE A 10 -35.29 -12.88 26.82
C ILE A 10 -34.26 -11.73 26.74
N ILE A 11 -34.31 -10.77 27.67
CA ILE A 11 -33.35 -9.65 27.73
C ILE A 11 -31.93 -10.16 27.99
N LEU A 12 -31.74 -11.08 28.96
CA LEU A 12 -30.44 -11.67 29.25
C LEU A 12 -29.88 -12.53 28.11
N THR A 13 -30.74 -13.18 27.32
CA THR A 13 -30.28 -13.94 26.13
C THR A 13 -29.87 -13.03 24.97
N CYS A 14 -30.45 -11.83 24.85
CA CYS A 14 -30.04 -10.85 23.84
C CYS A 14 -28.68 -10.21 24.14
N GLU A 15 -28.32 -10.00 25.41
CA GLU A 15 -27.01 -9.44 25.79
C GLU A 15 -25.84 -10.39 25.54
N LEU A 16 -26.09 -11.71 25.52
CA LEU A 16 -25.07 -12.73 25.25
C LEU A 16 -24.73 -12.89 23.75
N SER A 17 -25.39 -12.15 22.85
CA SER A 17 -25.32 -12.37 21.40
C SER A 17 -24.18 -11.64 20.67
N PHE A 18 -23.29 -10.89 21.32
CA PHE A 18 -22.33 -10.02 20.59
C PHE A 18 -20.84 -10.26 20.89
N SER A 19 -20.41 -11.51 21.00
CA SER A 19 -19.00 -11.87 20.72
C SER A 19 -18.89 -12.38 19.28
N GLN A 20 -19.04 -11.48 18.30
CA GLN A 20 -18.92 -11.82 16.89
C GLN A 20 -17.48 -12.21 16.57
N THR A 21 -17.26 -13.52 16.34
CA THR A 21 -16.00 -14.09 15.87
C THR A 21 -16.22 -14.57 14.44
N TYR A 22 -15.21 -14.44 13.60
CA TYR A 22 -15.24 -14.93 12.22
C TYR A 22 -14.21 -16.02 12.01
N LEU A 23 -14.40 -16.82 10.97
CA LEU A 23 -13.27 -17.55 10.40
C LEU A 23 -12.27 -16.54 9.84
N THR A 24 -10.97 -16.75 10.05
CA THR A 24 -9.96 -15.86 9.45
C THR A 24 -10.01 -15.89 7.93
N SER A 25 -10.35 -17.04 7.34
CA SER A 25 -10.59 -17.17 5.90
C SER A 25 -11.74 -16.29 5.42
N GLU A 26 -12.86 -16.23 6.16
CA GLU A 26 -14.01 -15.39 5.80
C GLU A 26 -13.65 -13.90 5.76
N VAL A 27 -12.85 -13.44 6.72
CA VAL A 27 -12.35 -12.05 6.74
C VAL A 27 -11.43 -11.78 5.55
N ILE A 28 -10.54 -12.73 5.22
CA ILE A 28 -9.63 -12.63 4.06
C ILE A 28 -10.44 -12.64 2.76
N GLU A 29 -11.36 -13.58 2.57
CA GLU A 29 -12.23 -13.70 1.39
C GLU A 29 -13.06 -12.43 1.18
N LYS A 30 -13.57 -11.81 2.25
CA LYS A 30 -14.27 -10.53 2.14
C LYS A 30 -13.35 -9.38 1.73
N ALA A 31 -12.14 -9.35 2.26
CA ALA A 31 -11.16 -8.35 1.86
C ALA A 31 -10.72 -8.54 0.39
N GLU A 32 -10.50 -9.79 -0.04
CA GLU A 32 -10.22 -10.17 -1.42
C GLU A 32 -11.35 -9.79 -2.36
N PHE A 33 -12.60 -10.04 -1.97
CA PHE A 33 -13.78 -9.65 -2.74
C PHE A 33 -13.79 -8.14 -3.02
N HIS A 34 -13.60 -7.31 -1.99
CA HIS A 34 -13.58 -5.86 -2.17
C HIS A 34 -12.36 -5.36 -2.95
N LEU A 35 -11.20 -5.98 -2.76
CA LEU A 35 -10.03 -5.67 -3.59
C LEU A 35 -10.31 -6.00 -5.06
N LYS A 36 -10.87 -7.18 -5.32
CA LYS A 36 -11.23 -7.64 -6.65
C LYS A 36 -12.25 -6.71 -7.32
N GLU A 37 -13.27 -6.24 -6.60
CA GLU A 37 -14.20 -5.22 -7.11
C GLU A 37 -13.50 -3.92 -7.50
N ALA A 38 -12.49 -3.49 -6.72
CA ALA A 38 -11.76 -2.26 -6.98
C ALA A 38 -10.78 -2.36 -8.18
N VAL A 39 -10.09 -3.49 -8.36
CA VAL A 39 -9.02 -3.64 -9.37
C VAL A 39 -9.41 -4.45 -10.61
N GLY A 40 -10.50 -5.22 -10.54
CA GLY A 40 -10.96 -6.13 -11.58
C GLY A 40 -10.22 -7.47 -11.64
N ASP A 41 -10.87 -8.47 -12.23
CA ASP A 41 -10.40 -9.87 -12.29
C ASP A 41 -9.01 -10.02 -12.91
N SER A 42 -8.72 -9.26 -13.97
CA SER A 42 -7.46 -9.42 -14.71
C SER A 42 -6.24 -9.06 -13.86
N LEU A 43 -6.36 -8.01 -13.04
CA LEU A 43 -5.28 -7.55 -12.17
C LEU A 43 -5.28 -8.29 -10.82
N PHE A 44 -6.46 -8.67 -10.31
CA PHE A 44 -6.61 -9.32 -9.01
C PHE A 44 -5.74 -10.59 -8.87
N LYS A 45 -5.58 -11.38 -9.94
CA LYS A 45 -4.78 -12.61 -9.93
C LYS A 45 -3.31 -12.44 -9.55
N TYR A 46 -2.79 -11.20 -9.56
CA TYR A 46 -1.42 -10.87 -9.16
C TYR A 46 -1.33 -10.38 -7.71
N PHE A 47 -2.44 -10.31 -6.99
CA PHE A 47 -2.45 -9.97 -5.58
C PHE A 47 -2.35 -11.20 -4.70
N GLU A 48 -1.55 -11.09 -3.65
CA GLU A 48 -1.43 -12.10 -2.60
C GLU A 48 -1.60 -11.43 -1.24
N LEU A 49 -2.16 -12.15 -0.26
CA LEU A 49 -2.22 -11.66 1.11
C LEU A 49 -0.81 -11.33 1.61
N GLY A 50 -0.59 -10.06 1.92
CA GLY A 50 0.69 -9.53 2.35
C GLY A 50 1.01 -9.84 3.81
N PRO A 51 2.29 -9.75 4.20
CA PRO A 51 2.70 -9.86 5.59
C PRO A 51 2.09 -8.75 6.45
N ASN A 52 2.11 -8.96 7.77
CA ASN A 52 1.58 -8.02 8.76
C ASN A 52 0.10 -7.68 8.54
N SER A 53 -0.65 -8.63 7.98
CA SER A 53 -2.10 -8.51 7.85
C SER A 53 -2.74 -8.79 9.20
N ASP A 54 -3.24 -7.74 9.87
CA ASP A 54 -3.70 -7.82 11.27
C ASP A 54 -5.16 -7.38 11.42
N TYR A 55 -5.83 -7.95 12.43
CA TYR A 55 -7.14 -7.51 12.88
C TYR A 55 -7.14 -7.08 14.35
N LYS A 56 -8.07 -6.19 14.68
CA LYS A 56 -8.34 -5.73 16.04
C LYS A 56 -9.49 -6.53 16.63
N TYR A 57 -9.32 -6.92 17.89
CA TYR A 57 -10.37 -7.58 18.66
C TYR A 57 -10.44 -7.09 20.10
N GLN A 58 -11.59 -7.29 20.73
CA GLN A 58 -11.84 -7.01 22.14
C GLN A 58 -11.84 -8.32 22.93
N THR A 59 -11.07 -8.36 24.03
CA THR A 59 -11.06 -9.49 24.97
C THR A 59 -12.32 -9.52 25.82
N LYS A 60 -12.58 -10.64 26.51
CA LYS A 60 -13.70 -10.74 27.48
C LYS A 60 -13.62 -9.69 28.61
N THR A 61 -12.42 -9.19 28.90
CA THR A 61 -12.18 -8.12 29.89
C THR A 61 -12.33 -6.70 29.30
N GLY A 62 -12.79 -6.58 28.06
CA GLY A 62 -13.00 -5.30 27.38
C GLY A 62 -11.75 -4.66 26.77
N LYS A 63 -10.57 -5.26 26.91
CA LYS A 63 -9.30 -4.72 26.38
C LYS A 63 -9.18 -4.97 24.87
N TYR A 64 -8.71 -3.97 24.13
CA TYR A 64 -8.42 -4.10 22.69
C TYR A 64 -7.02 -4.68 22.46
N LYS A 65 -6.90 -5.59 21.49
CA LYS A 65 -5.65 -6.21 21.06
C LYS A 65 -5.64 -6.39 19.55
N TRP A 66 -4.43 -6.50 19.01
CA TRP A 66 -4.18 -6.83 17.61
C TRP A 66 -3.70 -8.27 17.49
N LYS A 67 -4.00 -8.89 16.36
CA LYS A 67 -3.45 -10.19 16.01
C LYS A 67 -3.39 -10.38 14.50
N ASP A 68 -2.33 -11.03 14.08
CA ASP A 68 -2.11 -11.53 12.72
C ASP A 68 -3.26 -12.44 12.26
N ILE A 69 -3.85 -12.09 11.11
CA ILE A 69 -4.99 -12.77 10.50
C ILE A 69 -4.62 -14.18 10.01
N SER A 70 -3.36 -14.39 9.63
CA SER A 70 -2.86 -15.71 9.21
C SER A 70 -2.73 -16.70 10.37
N LYS A 71 -2.68 -16.19 11.61
CA LYS A 71 -2.45 -17.02 12.80
C LYS A 71 -3.76 -17.57 13.37
N GLY A 72 -4.15 -18.74 12.89
CA GLY A 72 -5.24 -19.57 13.44
C GLY A 72 -6.51 -19.51 12.61
N LYS A 73 -7.47 -20.40 12.91
CA LYS A 73 -8.66 -20.62 12.08
C LYS A 73 -9.78 -19.58 12.28
N LYS A 74 -9.80 -18.90 13.43
CA LYS A 74 -10.85 -17.93 13.82
C LYS A 74 -10.24 -16.70 14.47
N THR A 75 -10.94 -15.57 14.35
CA THR A 75 -10.61 -14.35 15.08
C THR A 75 -10.74 -14.60 16.59
N LYS A 76 -9.86 -13.98 17.37
CA LYS A 76 -9.93 -14.03 18.84
C LYS A 76 -10.95 -13.01 19.34
N GLY A 77 -11.70 -13.35 20.38
CA GLY A 77 -12.61 -12.40 21.06
C GLY A 77 -13.64 -11.78 20.10
N LYS A 78 -14.21 -10.64 20.49
CA LYS A 78 -15.12 -9.89 19.61
C LYS A 78 -14.30 -9.19 18.54
N PHE A 79 -14.52 -9.51 17.28
CA PHE A 79 -13.91 -8.80 16.15
C PHE A 79 -14.39 -7.34 16.14
N ILE A 80 -13.46 -6.41 15.96
CA ILE A 80 -13.75 -4.97 15.97
C ILE A 80 -13.52 -4.37 14.59
N ASP A 81 -12.36 -4.64 14.00
CA ASP A 81 -12.03 -4.19 12.65
C ASP A 81 -10.84 -4.97 12.07
N GLY A 82 -10.70 -4.92 10.75
CA GLY A 82 -9.55 -5.39 9.99
C GLY A 82 -8.89 -4.23 9.26
N LYS A 83 -8.39 -3.21 9.96
CA LYS A 83 -7.81 -2.00 9.34
C LYS A 83 -6.45 -2.21 8.66
N HIS A 84 -5.83 -3.36 8.82
CA HIS A 84 -4.51 -3.63 8.25
C HIS A 84 -4.51 -4.95 7.49
N ILE A 85 -5.52 -5.20 6.65
CA ILE A 85 -5.48 -6.35 5.73
C ILE A 85 -4.78 -5.89 4.46
N ASN A 86 -3.57 -6.41 4.25
CA ASN A 86 -2.66 -5.93 3.23
C ASN A 86 -2.60 -6.94 2.09
N PHE A 87 -2.57 -6.47 0.85
CA PHE A 87 -2.35 -7.31 -0.33
C PHE A 87 -1.16 -6.78 -1.12
N ALA A 88 -0.20 -7.66 -1.43
CA ALA A 88 0.97 -7.34 -2.23
C ALA A 88 0.67 -7.59 -3.72
N LEU A 89 0.92 -6.60 -4.56
CA LEU A 89 0.81 -6.67 -6.01
C LEU A 89 2.12 -7.17 -6.64
N ASN A 90 2.07 -8.39 -7.16
CA ASN A 90 3.20 -9.09 -7.78
C ASN A 90 3.02 -9.19 -9.30
N HIS A 91 2.89 -8.04 -9.99
CA HIS A 91 2.74 -8.00 -11.45
C HIS A 91 4.11 -7.97 -12.17
N PRO A 92 4.37 -8.80 -13.20
CA PRO A 92 5.67 -8.84 -13.90
C PRO A 92 6.05 -7.51 -14.56
N ASP A 93 5.08 -6.75 -15.06
CA ASP A 93 5.30 -5.42 -15.66
C ASP A 93 5.39 -4.27 -14.63
N PHE A 94 5.47 -4.59 -13.33
CA PHE A 94 5.56 -3.61 -12.25
C PHE A 94 6.63 -3.99 -11.21
N GLN A 95 7.86 -4.21 -11.69
CA GLN A 95 8.99 -4.68 -10.89
C GLN A 95 9.94 -3.55 -10.46
N TYR A 96 9.39 -2.40 -10.05
CA TYR A 96 10.19 -1.25 -9.58
C TYR A 96 10.44 -1.29 -8.07
N SER A 97 11.71 -1.22 -7.66
CA SER A 97 12.13 -1.42 -6.25
C SER A 97 11.67 -0.34 -5.26
N TYR A 98 11.51 0.90 -5.72
CA TYR A 98 11.18 2.04 -4.85
C TYR A 98 9.69 2.40 -4.85
N THR A 99 8.85 1.54 -5.42
CA THR A 99 7.41 1.75 -5.49
C THR A 99 6.68 0.94 -4.44
N ARG A 100 5.65 1.54 -3.84
CA ARG A 100 4.75 0.81 -2.93
C ARG A 100 3.84 -0.09 -3.75
N LYS A 101 3.86 -1.38 -3.45
CA LYS A 101 3.05 -2.41 -4.13
C LYS A 101 2.01 -3.03 -3.21
N THR A 102 1.67 -2.36 -2.11
CA THR A 102 0.76 -2.90 -1.09
C THR A 102 -0.53 -2.11 -1.05
N VAL A 103 -1.65 -2.78 -1.30
CA VAL A 103 -3.01 -2.23 -1.18
C VAL A 103 -3.61 -2.66 0.15
N TYR A 104 -4.33 -1.76 0.79
CA TYR A 104 -4.95 -2.00 2.10
C TYR A 104 -6.45 -2.09 1.91
N VAL A 105 -7.05 -3.11 2.51
CA VAL A 105 -8.50 -3.25 2.61
C VAL A 105 -8.86 -3.15 4.08
N GLU A 106 -9.85 -2.32 4.39
CA GLU A 106 -10.23 -2.02 5.77
C GLU A 106 -11.68 -2.40 6.01
N LEU A 107 -11.86 -3.37 6.91
CA LEU A 107 -13.17 -3.92 7.22
C LEU A 107 -13.66 -3.51 8.60
N ASP A 108 -14.94 -3.17 8.73
CA ASP A 108 -15.62 -2.89 9.99
C ASP A 108 -15.96 -4.20 10.72
N SER A 109 -16.59 -4.12 11.90
CA SER A 109 -16.95 -5.29 12.69
C SER A 109 -17.89 -6.28 11.98
N ASN A 110 -18.62 -5.83 10.96
CA ASN A 110 -19.56 -6.61 10.16
C ASN A 110 -18.96 -7.05 8.80
N LEU A 111 -17.66 -6.87 8.61
CA LEU A 111 -16.93 -7.16 7.37
C LEU A 111 -17.35 -6.30 6.17
N ASN A 112 -17.89 -5.10 6.41
CA ASN A 112 -18.10 -4.11 5.36
C ASN A 112 -16.87 -3.20 5.24
N LEU A 113 -16.67 -2.59 4.07
CA LEU A 113 -15.62 -1.57 3.89
C LEU A 113 -15.83 -0.38 4.84
N ILE A 114 -14.78 -0.01 5.57
CA ILE A 114 -14.71 1.25 6.32
C ILE A 114 -14.52 2.43 5.37
N ARG A 115 -13.79 2.20 4.28
CA ARG A 115 -13.51 3.17 3.21
C ARG A 115 -13.26 2.43 1.90
N GLU A 116 -13.42 3.15 0.80
CA GLU A 116 -13.05 2.66 -0.53
C GLU A 116 -11.58 2.19 -0.56
N VAL A 117 -11.33 1.14 -1.33
CA VAL A 117 -9.99 0.57 -1.48
C VAL A 117 -9.13 1.56 -2.26
N TYR A 118 -8.05 2.04 -1.64
CA TYR A 118 -7.16 3.01 -2.27
C TYR A 118 -6.27 2.33 -3.32
N ILE A 119 -6.53 2.62 -4.60
CA ILE A 119 -5.84 2.01 -5.74
C ILE A 119 -5.08 3.01 -6.61
N ASP A 120 -5.06 4.31 -6.27
CA ASP A 120 -4.44 5.34 -7.12
C ASP A 120 -2.95 5.11 -7.37
N GLN A 121 -2.27 4.43 -6.44
CA GLN A 121 -0.88 4.02 -6.57
C GLN A 121 -0.68 2.85 -7.55
N ILE A 122 -1.74 2.25 -8.10
CA ILE A 122 -1.60 1.23 -9.13
C ILE A 122 -1.47 1.95 -10.49
N PRO A 123 -0.43 1.65 -11.29
CA PRO A 123 -0.30 2.24 -12.61
C PRO A 123 -1.54 2.03 -13.47
N LYS A 124 -1.99 3.09 -14.15
CA LYS A 124 -3.25 3.06 -14.92
C LYS A 124 -3.27 2.01 -16.03
N TYR A 125 -2.12 1.73 -16.67
CA TYR A 125 -2.04 0.69 -17.70
C TYR A 125 -2.33 -0.71 -17.13
N LEU A 126 -1.95 -0.99 -15.88
CA LEU A 126 -2.30 -2.25 -15.22
C LEU A 126 -3.79 -2.34 -14.91
N LEU A 127 -4.39 -1.26 -14.39
CA LEU A 127 -5.82 -1.19 -14.10
C LEU A 127 -6.67 -1.39 -15.36
N ARG A 128 -6.19 -0.88 -16.51
CA ARG A 128 -6.85 -1.06 -17.82
C ARG A 128 -6.49 -2.37 -18.51
N ASN A 129 -5.60 -3.18 -17.93
CA ASN A 129 -5.08 -4.40 -18.56
C ASN A 129 -4.48 -4.15 -19.96
N GLU A 130 -3.68 -3.09 -20.07
CA GLU A 130 -3.00 -2.65 -21.29
C GLU A 130 -1.48 -2.78 -21.14
N PRO A 131 -0.73 -2.88 -22.25
CA PRO A 131 0.72 -2.73 -22.23
C PRO A 131 1.15 -1.41 -21.59
N SER A 132 2.30 -1.42 -20.93
CA SER A 132 2.85 -0.21 -20.32
C SER A 132 3.04 0.91 -21.35
N ASP A 133 2.51 2.09 -21.03
CA ASP A 133 2.71 3.34 -21.76
C ASP A 133 3.91 4.14 -21.22
N TRP A 134 4.66 3.57 -20.26
CA TRP A 134 5.83 4.20 -19.69
C TRP A 134 7.06 3.99 -20.57
N LEU A 135 7.88 5.04 -20.66
CA LEU A 135 9.18 5.01 -21.28
C LEU A 135 10.09 4.01 -20.56
N SER A 136 10.83 3.23 -21.34
CA SER A 136 11.87 2.36 -20.82
C SER A 136 13.03 3.17 -20.22
N GLU A 137 13.79 2.55 -19.32
CA GLU A 137 14.96 3.20 -18.73
C GLU A 137 15.96 3.71 -19.77
N ASN A 138 16.16 3.00 -20.88
CA ASN A 138 17.03 3.44 -21.97
C ASN A 138 16.53 4.73 -22.65
N LYS A 139 15.19 4.91 -22.74
CA LYS A 139 14.59 6.14 -23.25
C LYS A 139 14.75 7.28 -22.25
N ILE A 140 14.58 7.01 -20.96
CA ILE A 140 14.87 7.98 -19.89
C ILE A 140 16.35 8.40 -19.95
N ASP A 141 17.29 7.46 -20.07
CA ASP A 141 18.72 7.76 -20.20
C ASP A 141 19.03 8.63 -21.42
N SER A 142 18.32 8.38 -22.53
CA SER A 142 18.45 9.19 -23.73
C SER A 142 17.93 10.62 -23.55
N ILE A 143 16.91 10.81 -22.72
CA ILE A 143 16.40 12.14 -22.36
C ILE A 143 17.40 12.86 -21.46
N VAL A 144 17.92 12.17 -20.44
CA VAL A 144 18.91 12.71 -19.49
C VAL A 144 20.18 13.13 -20.21
N LYS A 145 20.72 12.31 -21.13
CA LYS A 145 21.93 12.63 -21.91
C LYS A 145 21.79 13.85 -22.84
N LYS A 146 20.55 14.20 -23.21
CA LYS A 146 20.27 15.41 -23.99
C LYS A 146 20.20 16.66 -23.13
N GLN A 147 20.12 16.50 -21.81
CA GLN A 147 20.18 17.62 -20.88
C GLN A 147 21.64 18.03 -20.70
N ASN A 148 21.87 19.34 -20.62
CA ASN A 148 23.19 19.89 -20.33
C ASN A 148 23.46 19.88 -18.81
N LEU A 149 23.44 18.68 -18.22
CA LEU A 149 23.69 18.48 -16.79
C LEU A 149 25.16 18.71 -16.46
N LYS A 150 25.43 19.06 -15.20
CA LYS A 150 26.80 19.16 -14.69
C LYS A 150 27.47 17.79 -14.70
N THR A 151 28.81 17.79 -14.74
CA THR A 151 29.58 16.54 -14.75
C THR A 151 29.35 15.74 -13.46
N PRO A 152 28.81 14.51 -13.53
CA PRO A 152 28.66 13.65 -12.37
C PRO A 152 30.02 13.20 -11.80
N VAL A 153 30.07 12.95 -10.49
CA VAL A 153 31.18 12.21 -9.84
C VAL A 153 30.94 10.69 -9.81
N GLU A 154 29.70 10.24 -10.04
CA GLU A 154 29.31 8.83 -10.14
C GLU A 154 28.15 8.64 -11.13
N PRO A 155 27.91 7.43 -11.65
CA PRO A 155 26.80 7.19 -12.57
C PRO A 155 25.46 7.65 -12.01
N PHE A 156 24.59 8.19 -12.88
CA PHE A 156 23.26 8.65 -12.48
C PHE A 156 22.48 7.55 -11.76
N SER A 157 21.88 7.89 -10.61
CA SER A 157 20.91 7.03 -9.94
C SER A 157 19.51 7.36 -10.42
N LYS A 158 18.65 6.35 -10.55
CA LYS A 158 17.28 6.49 -11.06
C LYS A 158 16.32 5.76 -10.16
N ARG A 159 15.19 6.39 -9.84
CA ARG A 159 14.09 5.75 -9.12
C ARG A 159 12.77 6.14 -9.75
N LEU A 160 11.83 5.22 -9.72
CA LEU A 160 10.44 5.53 -10.03
C LEU A 160 9.72 5.75 -8.71
N GLU A 161 9.10 6.92 -8.56
CA GLU A 161 8.40 7.33 -7.35
C GLU A 161 6.96 7.73 -7.66
N PHE A 162 6.10 7.64 -6.65
CA PHE A 162 4.70 8.02 -6.72
C PHE A 162 4.45 9.22 -5.81
N ASP A 163 3.98 10.33 -6.37
CA ASP A 163 3.53 11.49 -5.61
C ASP A 163 2.10 11.22 -5.11
N THR A 164 1.92 11.08 -3.80
CA THR A 164 0.61 10.80 -3.19
C THR A 164 -0.36 11.97 -3.25
N LYS A 165 0.12 13.21 -3.44
CA LYS A 165 -0.71 14.41 -3.56
C LYS A 165 -1.25 14.57 -4.97
N THR A 166 -0.38 14.46 -5.98
CA THR A 166 -0.80 14.56 -7.39
C THR A 166 -1.34 13.25 -7.94
N LYS A 167 -1.07 12.14 -7.26
CA LYS A 167 -1.43 10.77 -7.68
C LYS A 167 -0.78 10.38 -9.01
N GLU A 168 0.46 10.81 -9.22
CA GLU A 168 1.21 10.58 -10.44
C GLU A 168 2.57 9.97 -10.16
N TYR A 169 3.01 9.11 -11.08
CA TYR A 169 4.35 8.57 -11.11
C TYR A 169 5.32 9.53 -11.80
N TYR A 170 6.56 9.57 -11.33
CA TYR A 170 7.67 10.25 -11.99
C TYR A 170 8.96 9.46 -11.82
N TRP A 171 9.83 9.53 -12.82
CA TRP A 171 11.23 9.15 -12.68
C TRP A 171 11.97 10.28 -11.99
N ILE A 172 12.67 9.98 -10.90
CA ILE A 172 13.65 10.88 -10.30
C ILE A 172 15.05 10.41 -10.72
N ILE A 173 15.83 11.35 -11.23
CA ILE A 173 17.21 11.15 -11.67
C ILE A 173 18.10 11.97 -10.76
N PHE A 174 19.08 11.32 -10.14
CA PHE A 174 20.06 11.96 -9.27
C PHE A 174 21.40 12.02 -10.01
N ASN A 175 21.84 13.23 -10.30
CA ASN A 175 23.18 13.54 -10.79
C ASN A 175 24.04 14.00 -9.61
N THR A 176 24.80 13.08 -9.01
CA THR A 176 25.68 13.39 -7.89
C THR A 176 26.83 14.28 -8.34
N LEU A 177 26.87 15.50 -7.83
CA LEU A 177 27.92 16.50 -8.12
C LEU A 177 29.07 16.42 -7.11
N TYR A 178 28.72 16.05 -5.88
CA TYR A 178 29.66 15.92 -4.77
C TYR A 178 29.15 14.87 -3.79
N LYS A 179 30.06 14.14 -3.14
CA LYS A 179 29.72 13.08 -2.21
C LYS A 179 30.70 13.03 -1.04
N GLU A 180 30.14 13.09 0.16
CA GLU A 180 30.82 12.88 1.43
C GLU A 180 30.19 11.70 2.19
N LYS A 181 30.76 11.36 3.34
CA LYS A 181 30.28 10.23 4.17
C LYS A 181 28.81 10.35 4.54
N CYS A 182 28.33 11.56 4.85
CA CYS A 182 26.99 11.77 5.39
C CYS A 182 26.07 12.62 4.51
N PHE A 183 26.56 13.14 3.39
CA PHE A 183 25.75 13.93 2.46
C PHE A 183 26.27 13.86 1.03
N SER A 184 25.41 14.20 0.08
CA SER A 184 25.72 14.43 -1.32
C SER A 184 25.07 15.74 -1.78
N ASP A 185 25.76 16.47 -2.65
CA ASP A 185 25.13 17.55 -3.42
C ASP A 185 24.75 16.99 -4.78
N GLU A 186 23.48 17.15 -5.15
CA GLU A 186 22.88 16.47 -6.30
C GLU A 186 22.12 17.47 -7.17
N GLU A 187 22.29 17.35 -8.49
CA GLU A 187 21.40 17.93 -9.48
C GLU A 187 20.32 16.90 -9.81
N ILE A 188 19.06 17.25 -9.59
CA ILE A 188 17.93 16.32 -9.59
C ILE A 188 16.96 16.68 -10.72
N LEU A 189 16.56 15.68 -11.50
CA LEU A 189 15.49 15.79 -12.50
C LEU A 189 14.29 14.95 -12.10
N HIS A 190 13.09 15.51 -12.27
CA HIS A 190 11.84 14.75 -12.24
C HIS A 190 11.31 14.65 -13.67
N ILE A 191 11.08 13.44 -14.17
CA ILE A 191 10.69 13.18 -15.55
C ILE A 191 9.36 12.43 -15.55
N ASN A 192 8.40 12.91 -16.32
CA ASN A 192 7.13 12.21 -16.52
C ASN A 192 7.37 10.87 -17.23
N PRO A 193 6.84 9.74 -16.72
CA PRO A 193 7.21 8.42 -17.21
C PRO A 193 6.59 8.11 -18.57
N VAL A 194 5.50 8.79 -18.97
CA VAL A 194 4.83 8.56 -20.26
C VAL A 194 5.40 9.48 -21.34
N SER A 195 5.44 10.78 -21.07
CA SER A 195 5.80 11.80 -22.07
C SER A 195 7.30 12.08 -22.14
N GLY A 196 8.05 11.78 -21.08
CA GLY A 196 9.47 12.14 -20.98
C GLY A 196 9.72 13.63 -20.72
N ILE A 197 8.67 14.42 -20.46
CA ILE A 197 8.80 15.84 -20.12
C ILE A 197 9.47 15.97 -18.74
N ILE A 198 10.44 16.89 -18.64
CA ILE A 198 11.06 17.26 -17.36
C ILE A 198 10.08 18.14 -16.60
N LEU A 199 9.59 17.63 -15.48
CA LEU A 199 8.65 18.29 -14.58
C LEU A 199 9.38 19.24 -13.62
N LYS A 200 10.59 18.87 -13.17
CA LYS A 200 11.42 19.64 -12.26
C LYS A 200 12.90 19.43 -12.57
N HIS A 201 13.69 20.47 -12.33
CA HIS A 201 15.15 20.44 -12.39
C HIS A 201 15.68 21.40 -11.32
N TYR A 202 16.45 20.89 -10.36
CA TYR A 202 16.99 21.68 -9.26
C TYR A 202 18.24 21.04 -8.67
N GLU A 203 18.96 21.77 -7.82
CA GLU A 203 20.08 21.24 -7.03
C GLU A 203 19.69 21.17 -5.56
N GLU A 204 20.06 20.09 -4.87
CA GLU A 204 19.76 19.89 -3.46
C GLU A 204 20.87 19.08 -2.77
N ARG A 205 21.12 19.41 -1.49
CA ARG A 205 21.96 18.58 -0.62
C ARG A 205 21.12 17.47 0.01
N GLN A 206 21.35 16.22 -0.39
CA GLN A 206 20.79 15.05 0.27
C GLN A 206 21.63 14.67 1.49
N ARG A 207 20.97 14.35 2.61
CA ARG A 207 21.64 13.89 3.85
C ARG A 207 21.24 12.46 4.17
N ILE A 208 22.23 11.65 4.58
CA ILE A 208 21.96 10.29 5.06
C ILE A 208 21.42 10.38 6.49
N MET A 209 20.19 9.92 6.69
CA MET A 209 19.61 9.84 8.03
C MET A 209 20.43 8.92 8.92
N HIS A 210 20.63 9.31 10.18
CA HIS A 210 21.39 8.56 11.20
C HIS A 210 22.87 8.33 10.88
N CYS A 211 23.48 9.16 10.03
CA CYS A 211 24.92 9.14 9.85
C CYS A 211 25.63 9.71 11.10
N SER A 212 26.45 8.90 11.76
CA SER A 212 27.36 9.35 12.82
C SER A 212 28.74 9.66 12.23
N GLU A 213 29.26 10.86 12.52
CA GLU A 213 30.60 11.31 12.12
C GLU A 213 31.70 10.37 12.61
#